data_AF-A0A7C9M9X0-F1
#
_entry.id   AF-A0A7C9M9X0-F1
#
_cell.length_a   1.000
_cell.length_b   1.000
_cell.length_c   1.000
_cell.angle_alpha   90.00
_cell.angle_beta   90.00
_cell.angle_gamma   90.00
#
_symmetry.space_group_name_H-M   'P 1'
#
loop_
_entity.id
_entity.type
_entity.pdbx_description
1 polymer ?
#
loop_
_entity_poly.entity_id
_entity_poly.type
_entity_poly.pdbx_seq_one_letter_code
_entity_poly.pdbx_strand_id
1 'polypeptide(L)'
;MKGMTAMSLEEKQRRGFEDRLGRIRACASNTMGEVHIGPSEDRRYAEGKPKNRVRVKSRKAKQVKVGEGSNKVLVPVAVVLGILAMFVGLAATFQLFDPRGLLQLPSPHAALDPYMSYAPFAFGLPLALAFAWTFQLNNFLRRAALIGGLAVGFVYHPQLVDRFPGTHVAAFNKEYVKTVRSDLRAPTG
;
A
#
# COMPACT_ATOMS: atom_id res chain seq x y z
N MET A 1 1.57 -46.04 27.47
CA MET A 1 1.07 -44.78 26.88
C MET A 1 0.86 -43.79 28.02
N LYS A 2 1.68 -42.73 28.11
CA LYS A 2 1.65 -41.75 29.22
C LYS A 2 0.65 -40.64 28.89
N GLY A 3 -0.38 -40.50 29.72
CA GLY A 3 -1.43 -39.49 29.59
C GLY A 3 -0.89 -38.08 29.83
N MET A 4 -1.07 -37.22 28.83
CA MET A 4 -0.91 -35.77 28.95
C MET A 4 -2.25 -35.23 29.44
N THR A 5 -2.41 -35.10 30.76
CA THR A 5 -3.57 -34.41 31.35
C THR A 5 -3.47 -32.92 31.03
N ALA A 6 -4.49 -32.41 30.33
CA ALA A 6 -4.64 -30.99 30.09
C ALA A 6 -4.81 -30.27 31.43
N MET A 7 -3.77 -29.55 31.88
CA MET A 7 -3.85 -28.69 33.07
C MET A 7 -5.01 -27.71 32.91
N SER A 8 -5.90 -27.69 33.91
CA SER A 8 -7.12 -26.90 33.87
C SER A 8 -6.79 -25.41 33.80
N LEU A 9 -7.71 -24.61 33.25
CA LEU A 9 -7.56 -23.16 33.10
C LEU A 9 -7.27 -22.48 34.46
N GLU A 10 -7.81 -23.06 35.52
CA GLU A 10 -7.67 -22.66 36.92
C GLU A 10 -6.23 -22.83 37.43
N GLU A 11 -5.56 -23.93 37.09
CA GLU A 11 -4.16 -24.19 37.46
C GLU A 11 -3.20 -23.20 36.77
N LYS A 12 -3.52 -22.78 35.54
CA LYS A 12 -2.73 -21.76 34.82
C LYS A 12 -2.87 -20.38 35.43
N GLN A 13 -4.09 -20.00 35.84
CA GLN A 13 -4.33 -18.72 36.52
C GLN A 13 -3.67 -18.69 37.90
N ARG A 14 -3.79 -19.78 38.66
CA ARG A 14 -3.16 -19.92 39.98
C ARG A 14 -1.64 -19.82 39.91
N ARG A 15 -1.00 -20.52 38.96
CA ARG A 15 0.45 -20.40 38.73
C ARG A 15 0.87 -18.99 38.32
N GLY A 16 0.09 -18.31 37.48
CA GLY A 16 0.35 -16.92 37.10
C GLY A 16 0.26 -15.95 38.28
N PHE A 17 -0.62 -16.21 39.23
CA PHE A 17 -0.76 -15.41 40.45
C PHE A 17 0.36 -15.67 41.45
N GLU A 18 0.70 -16.94 41.69
CA GLU A 18 1.81 -17.35 42.58
C GLU A 18 3.16 -16.84 42.06
N ASP A 19 3.38 -16.84 40.74
CA ASP A 19 4.58 -16.28 40.10
C ASP A 19 4.65 -14.74 40.27
N ARG A 20 3.52 -14.03 40.16
CA ARG A 20 3.46 -12.58 40.45
C ARG A 20 3.76 -12.28 41.91
N LEU A 21 3.20 -13.06 42.85
CA LEU A 21 3.46 -12.90 44.28
C LEU A 21 4.92 -13.23 44.64
N GLY A 22 5.52 -14.23 44.00
CA GLY A 22 6.93 -14.55 44.15
C GLY A 22 7.84 -13.40 43.72
N ARG A 23 7.52 -12.74 42.60
CA ARG A 23 8.26 -11.56 42.12
C ARG A 23 8.13 -10.33 43.02
N ILE A 24 6.95 -10.10 43.58
CA ILE A 24 6.70 -9.00 44.55
C ILE A 24 7.50 -9.25 45.83
N ARG A 25 7.49 -10.47 46.37
CA ARG A 25 8.27 -10.83 47.57
C ARG A 25 9.78 -10.79 47.32
N ALA A 26 10.23 -11.02 46.09
CA ALA A 26 11.64 -10.99 45.71
C ALA A 26 12.19 -9.58 45.44
N CYS A 27 11.41 -8.51 45.69
CA CYS A 27 11.79 -7.12 45.35
C CYS A 27 12.31 -7.00 43.90
N ALA A 28 11.74 -7.80 42.99
CA ALA A 28 12.14 -7.81 41.60
C ALA A 28 11.58 -6.58 40.90
N SER A 29 12.43 -5.95 40.09
CA SER A 29 12.19 -4.71 39.36
C SER A 29 10.80 -4.65 38.72
N ASN A 30 10.13 -3.52 38.96
CA ASN A 30 8.84 -3.15 38.38
C ASN A 30 8.86 -3.38 36.85
N THR A 31 7.92 -4.18 36.36
CA THR A 31 7.68 -4.40 34.92
C THR A 31 6.72 -3.37 34.31
N MET A 32 6.32 -2.36 35.08
CA MET A 32 5.80 -1.12 34.52
C MET A 32 6.97 -0.17 34.36
N GLY A 33 7.22 0.28 33.13
CA GLY A 33 8.32 1.17 32.77
C GLY A 33 8.41 2.40 33.69
N GLU A 34 9.63 2.93 33.80
CA GLU A 34 9.93 4.13 34.58
C GLU A 34 8.93 5.25 34.28
N VAL A 35 8.12 5.59 35.28
CA VAL A 35 7.40 6.86 35.33
C VAL A 35 8.33 7.82 36.05
N HIS A 36 9.06 8.64 35.30
CA HIS A 36 9.79 9.78 35.86
C HIS A 36 8.79 10.92 36.12
N ILE A 37 8.51 11.17 37.40
CA ILE A 37 7.87 12.41 37.87
C ILE A 37 8.84 13.05 38.88
N GLY A 38 9.40 14.20 38.53
CA GLY A 38 10.24 15.03 39.40
C GLY A 38 11.45 15.66 38.66
N PRO A 39 11.86 16.91 39.00
CA PRO A 39 12.88 17.63 38.26
C PRO A 39 14.26 16.98 38.47
N SER A 40 15.03 16.97 37.39
CA SER A 40 16.32 16.32 37.29
C SER A 40 17.42 17.15 37.95
N GLU A 41 17.81 16.81 39.17
CA GLU A 41 19.12 17.12 39.75
C GLU A 41 19.53 15.96 40.66
N ASP A 42 20.62 15.25 40.32
CA ASP A 42 21.89 15.52 40.97
C ASP A 42 22.98 14.54 40.57
N ARG A 43 24.10 15.14 40.15
CA ARG A 43 25.41 14.50 40.11
C ARG A 43 25.80 14.18 41.54
N ARG A 44 26.03 12.89 41.82
CA ARG A 44 26.94 12.29 42.82
C ARG A 44 26.21 11.20 43.58
N TYR A 45 26.31 9.96 43.11
CA TYR A 45 26.32 8.82 44.02
C TYR A 45 27.26 7.73 43.49
N ALA A 46 28.40 7.68 44.17
CA ALA A 46 29.16 6.50 44.57
C ALA A 46 29.72 5.53 43.52
N GLU A 47 31.05 5.55 43.46
CA GLU A 47 31.92 4.40 43.31
C GLU A 47 31.38 3.17 44.05
N GLY A 48 31.37 2.03 43.35
CA GLY A 48 31.01 0.75 43.95
C GLY A 48 30.53 -0.22 42.88
N LYS A 49 31.45 -0.88 42.18
CA LYS A 49 31.12 -1.90 41.16
C LYS A 49 30.32 -3.05 41.79
N PRO A 50 29.10 -3.39 41.33
CA PRO A 50 28.61 -4.75 41.44
C PRO A 50 29.16 -5.54 40.24
N LYS A 51 30.12 -6.43 40.52
CA LYS A 51 30.53 -7.53 39.62
C LYS A 51 29.36 -8.51 39.51
N ASN A 52 28.36 -8.19 38.70
CA ASN A 52 27.55 -9.20 38.03
C ASN A 52 26.81 -8.57 36.86
N ARG A 53 27.52 -8.35 35.75
CA ARG A 53 26.85 -8.14 34.46
C ARG A 53 26.25 -9.47 34.06
N VAL A 54 25.02 -9.73 34.48
CA VAL A 54 24.17 -10.70 33.78
C VAL A 54 24.09 -10.15 32.37
N ARG A 55 24.87 -10.75 31.46
CA ARG A 55 24.79 -10.50 30.03
C ARG A 55 23.41 -10.96 29.63
N VAL A 56 22.43 -10.07 29.72
CA VAL A 56 21.16 -10.23 29.03
C VAL A 56 21.60 -10.34 27.57
N LYS A 57 21.64 -11.56 27.04
CA LYS A 57 21.73 -11.78 25.61
C LYS A 57 20.60 -10.92 25.07
N SER A 58 20.93 -9.78 24.48
CA SER A 58 19.96 -9.01 23.72
C SER A 58 19.43 -10.02 22.72
N ARG A 59 18.20 -10.50 22.94
CA ARG A 59 17.47 -11.20 21.90
C ARG A 59 17.48 -10.18 20.79
N LYS A 60 18.29 -10.43 19.74
CA LYS A 60 18.36 -9.57 18.55
C LYS A 60 16.94 -9.11 18.32
N ALA A 61 16.71 -7.81 18.46
CA ALA A 61 15.38 -7.24 18.28
C ALA A 61 14.88 -7.89 17.00
N LYS A 62 13.83 -8.72 17.11
CA LYS A 62 13.29 -9.42 15.96
C LYS A 62 12.98 -8.25 15.04
N GLN A 63 13.72 -8.14 13.93
CA GLN A 63 13.42 -7.14 12.92
C GLN A 63 12.07 -7.56 12.38
N VAL A 64 11.01 -7.20 13.09
CA VAL A 64 9.67 -7.20 12.58
C VAL A 64 9.80 -6.21 11.43
N LYS A 65 9.82 -6.72 10.20
CA LYS A 65 9.85 -5.88 9.01
C LYS A 65 8.58 -5.03 9.07
N VAL A 66 8.70 -3.86 9.65
CA VAL A 66 7.66 -2.84 9.70
C VAL A 66 7.30 -2.56 8.24
N GLY A 67 6.18 -3.10 7.78
CA GLY A 67 5.75 -2.99 6.38
C GLY A 67 5.18 -4.24 5.72
N GLU A 68 5.40 -5.46 6.23
CA GLU A 68 4.86 -6.68 5.58
C GLU A 68 3.33 -6.73 5.60
N GLY A 69 2.69 -6.38 6.73
CA GLY A 69 1.23 -6.27 6.81
C GLY A 69 0.66 -5.12 5.96
N SER A 70 1.39 -4.01 5.91
CA SER A 70 1.02 -2.82 5.13
C SER A 70 1.10 -3.08 3.61
N ASN A 71 2.06 -3.91 3.16
CA ASN A 71 2.15 -4.29 1.74
C ASN A 71 0.96 -5.12 1.27
N LYS A 72 0.39 -5.99 2.11
CA LYS A 72 -0.79 -6.80 1.72
C LYS A 72 -2.00 -5.95 1.34
N VAL A 73 -2.16 -4.78 1.97
CA VAL A 73 -3.28 -3.87 1.72
C VAL A 73 -2.91 -2.83 0.66
N LEU A 74 -1.74 -2.22 0.77
CA LEU A 74 -1.36 -1.11 -0.09
C LEU A 74 -0.92 -1.52 -1.50
N VAL A 75 -0.52 -2.77 -1.71
CA VAL A 75 -0.21 -3.27 -3.07
C VAL A 75 -1.48 -3.36 -3.92
N PRO A 76 -2.57 -4.04 -3.50
CA PRO A 76 -3.84 -4.00 -4.24
C PRO A 76 -4.37 -2.59 -4.46
N VAL A 77 -4.30 -1.73 -3.43
CA VAL A 77 -4.73 -0.32 -3.55
C VAL A 77 -3.91 0.40 -4.61
N ALA A 78 -2.59 0.21 -4.64
CA ALA A 78 -1.72 0.79 -5.67
C ALA A 78 -2.10 0.33 -7.08
N VAL A 79 -2.44 -0.95 -7.27
CA VAL A 79 -2.94 -1.46 -8.56
C VAL A 79 -4.21 -0.71 -8.99
N VAL A 80 -5.19 -0.61 -8.09
CA VAL A 80 -6.48 0.06 -8.39
C VAL A 80 -6.26 1.54 -8.73
N LEU A 81 -5.41 2.24 -7.97
CA LEU A 81 -5.07 3.63 -8.25
C LEU A 81 -4.37 3.79 -9.60
N GLY A 82 -3.47 2.86 -9.95
CA GLY A 82 -2.82 2.82 -11.26
C GLY A 82 -3.81 2.63 -12.40
N ILE A 83 -4.75 1.69 -12.24
CA ILE A 83 -5.83 1.48 -13.23
C ILE A 83 -6.64 2.77 -13.38
N LEU A 84 -7.13 3.34 -12.27
CA LEU A 84 -7.95 4.55 -12.30
C LEU A 84 -7.22 5.74 -12.93
N ALA A 85 -5.94 5.90 -12.66
CA ALA A 85 -5.13 6.94 -13.31
C ALA A 85 -5.07 6.77 -14.83
N MET A 86 -4.95 5.53 -15.32
CA MET A 86 -4.96 5.26 -16.75
C MET A 86 -6.34 5.52 -17.37
N PHE A 87 -7.42 5.14 -16.68
CA PHE A 87 -8.79 5.41 -17.13
C PHE A 87 -9.03 6.92 -17.33
N VAL A 88 -8.54 7.74 -16.39
CA VAL A 88 -8.60 9.20 -16.54
C VAL A 88 -7.77 9.67 -17.73
N GLY A 89 -6.58 9.11 -17.93
CA GLY A 89 -5.72 9.45 -19.06
C GLY A 89 -6.37 9.16 -20.42
N LEU A 90 -6.98 7.99 -20.56
CA LEU A 90 -7.69 7.56 -21.78
C LEU A 90 -8.91 8.43 -22.08
N ALA A 91 -9.62 8.87 -21.04
CA ALA A 91 -10.76 9.77 -21.18
C ALA A 91 -10.33 11.19 -21.56
N ALA A 92 -9.29 11.70 -20.91
CA ALA A 92 -8.72 13.01 -21.22
C ALA A 92 -8.23 13.06 -22.67
N THR A 93 -7.52 12.03 -23.15
CA THR A 93 -7.07 11.99 -24.54
C THR A 93 -8.22 11.94 -25.53
N PHE A 94 -9.26 11.16 -25.25
CA PHE A 94 -10.43 11.15 -26.12
C PHE A 94 -11.10 12.51 -26.17
N GLN A 95 -11.28 13.15 -25.02
CA GLN A 95 -11.93 14.46 -24.97
C GLN A 95 -11.11 15.57 -25.62
N LEU A 96 -9.79 15.43 -25.72
CA LEU A 96 -8.88 16.46 -26.23
C LEU A 96 -8.44 16.25 -27.69
N PHE A 97 -8.41 15.02 -28.18
CA PHE A 97 -7.80 14.70 -29.49
C PHE A 97 -8.70 13.90 -30.42
N ASP A 98 -9.77 13.28 -29.93
CA ASP A 98 -10.72 12.59 -30.81
C ASP A 98 -11.64 13.63 -31.47
N PRO A 99 -11.95 13.52 -32.77
CA PRO A 99 -12.96 14.38 -33.41
C PRO A 99 -14.35 14.31 -32.75
N ARG A 100 -14.64 13.24 -32.01
CA ARG A 100 -15.87 13.06 -31.20
C ARG A 100 -15.72 13.54 -29.75
N GLY A 101 -14.55 14.08 -29.40
CA GLY A 101 -14.24 14.67 -28.11
C GLY A 101 -14.88 16.04 -27.91
N LEU A 102 -14.72 16.59 -26.70
CA LEU A 102 -15.26 17.91 -26.34
C LEU A 102 -14.41 19.04 -26.93
N LEU A 103 -13.10 18.84 -26.97
CA LEU A 103 -12.10 19.76 -27.49
C LEU A 103 -11.38 19.04 -28.61
N GLN A 104 -11.45 19.57 -29.82
CA GLN A 104 -10.76 19.01 -30.98
C GLN A 104 -9.42 19.74 -31.15
N LEU A 105 -8.45 19.40 -30.30
CA LEU A 105 -7.11 19.96 -30.47
C LEU A 105 -6.49 19.27 -31.70
N PRO A 106 -6.08 20.03 -32.73
CA PRO A 106 -5.38 19.45 -33.86
C PRO A 106 -4.09 18.78 -33.37
N SER A 107 -3.71 17.65 -33.97
CA SER A 107 -2.41 17.04 -33.67
C SER A 107 -1.34 18.09 -33.98
N PRO A 108 -0.49 18.46 -32.99
CA PRO A 108 0.31 19.66 -33.13
C PRO A 108 1.23 19.56 -34.35
N HIS A 109 1.77 18.37 -34.64
CA HIS A 109 2.64 18.07 -35.79
C HIS A 109 2.41 16.63 -36.28
N ALA A 110 2.42 16.39 -37.60
CA ALA A 110 2.32 15.05 -38.22
C ALA A 110 3.42 14.06 -37.73
N ALA A 111 4.55 14.58 -37.25
CA ALA A 111 5.62 13.76 -36.65
C ALA A 111 5.21 13.12 -35.30
N LEU A 112 4.17 13.63 -34.64
CA LEU A 112 3.68 13.11 -33.36
C LEU A 112 2.61 12.02 -33.52
N ASP A 113 2.05 11.86 -34.71
CA ASP A 113 1.02 10.86 -35.01
C ASP A 113 1.36 9.43 -34.54
N PRO A 114 2.59 8.89 -34.71
CA PRO A 114 2.90 7.55 -34.19
C PRO A 114 2.88 7.48 -32.64
N TYR A 115 3.10 8.61 -31.96
CA TYR A 115 3.14 8.69 -30.51
C TYR A 115 1.78 9.02 -29.88
N MET A 116 0.77 9.39 -30.67
CA MET A 116 -0.57 9.70 -30.18
C MET A 116 -1.23 8.49 -29.48
N SER A 117 -0.85 7.27 -29.87
CA SER A 117 -1.25 6.04 -29.19
C SER A 117 -0.83 5.99 -27.70
N TYR A 118 0.24 6.70 -27.33
CA TYR A 118 0.75 6.79 -25.96
C TYR A 118 0.33 8.09 -25.25
N ALA A 119 -0.45 8.96 -25.89
CA ALA A 119 -0.98 10.17 -25.27
C ALA A 119 -1.67 9.92 -23.91
N PRO A 120 -2.37 8.79 -23.66
CA PRO A 120 -3.01 8.55 -22.37
C PRO A 120 -2.02 8.53 -21.20
N PHE A 121 -0.77 8.13 -21.45
CA PHE A 121 0.28 8.14 -20.43
C PHE A 121 0.71 9.56 -20.02
N ALA A 122 0.60 10.53 -20.92
CA ALA A 122 0.92 11.94 -20.60
C ALA A 122 0.00 12.51 -19.52
N PHE A 123 -1.23 12.02 -19.43
CA PHE A 123 -2.20 12.40 -18.41
C PHE A 123 -2.24 11.41 -17.24
N GLY A 124 -2.12 10.11 -17.51
CA GLY A 124 -2.17 9.05 -16.50
C GLY A 124 -0.94 9.00 -15.60
N LEU A 125 0.27 9.23 -16.12
CA LEU A 125 1.50 9.16 -15.33
C LEU A 125 1.60 10.26 -14.27
N PRO A 126 1.33 11.55 -14.55
CA PRO A 126 1.31 12.59 -13.53
C PRO A 126 0.31 12.29 -12.42
N LEU A 127 -0.87 11.78 -12.77
CA LEU A 127 -1.90 11.43 -11.80
C LEU A 127 -1.48 10.23 -10.94
N ALA A 128 -0.86 9.21 -11.56
CA ALA A 128 -0.32 8.07 -10.83
C ALA A 128 0.84 8.49 -9.90
N LEU A 129 1.68 9.44 -10.32
CA LEU A 129 2.70 10.05 -9.46
C LEU A 129 2.09 10.79 -8.28
N ALA A 130 1.00 11.55 -8.50
CA ALA A 130 0.25 12.20 -7.43
C ALA A 130 -0.33 11.18 -6.45
N PHE A 131 -0.87 10.05 -6.94
CA PHE A 131 -1.30 8.94 -6.07
C PHE A 131 -0.15 8.30 -5.31
N ALA A 132 0.98 8.06 -5.96
CA ALA A 132 2.15 7.51 -5.29
C ALA A 132 2.64 8.39 -4.14
N TRP A 133 2.58 9.71 -4.34
CA TRP A 133 2.96 10.69 -3.32
C TRP A 133 1.93 10.76 -2.18
N THR A 134 0.64 10.94 -2.50
CA THR A 134 -0.44 11.10 -1.52
C THR A 134 -0.63 9.86 -0.63
N PHE A 135 -0.56 8.66 -1.20
CA PHE A 135 -0.70 7.41 -0.45
C PHE A 135 0.64 6.84 0.07
N GLN A 136 1.71 7.63 -0.01
CA GLN A 136 3.05 7.27 0.47
C GLN A 136 3.50 5.88 -0.03
N LEU A 137 3.34 5.63 -1.32
CA LEU A 137 3.75 4.39 -1.99
C LEU A 137 5.27 4.39 -2.24
N ASN A 138 6.05 4.51 -1.16
CA ASN A 138 7.52 4.65 -1.22
C ASN A 138 8.26 3.31 -1.41
N ASN A 139 7.58 2.19 -1.18
CA ASN A 139 8.18 0.87 -1.37
C ASN A 139 8.18 0.46 -2.86
N PHE A 140 9.28 -0.14 -3.33
CA PHE A 140 9.43 -0.63 -4.71
C PHE A 140 8.25 -1.49 -5.16
N LEU A 141 7.81 -2.44 -4.32
CA LEU A 141 6.69 -3.33 -4.65
C LEU A 141 5.39 -2.56 -4.91
N ARG A 142 5.13 -1.46 -4.18
CA ARG A 142 3.93 -0.64 -4.33
C ARG A 142 3.99 0.22 -5.59
N ARG A 143 5.18 0.74 -5.92
CA ARG A 143 5.40 1.49 -7.18
C ARG A 143 5.27 0.57 -8.39
N ALA A 144 5.85 -0.62 -8.32
CA ALA A 144 5.70 -1.64 -9.35
C ALA A 144 4.23 -2.03 -9.53
N ALA A 145 3.47 -2.17 -8.44
CA ALA A 145 2.04 -2.45 -8.49
C ALA A 145 1.23 -1.30 -9.12
N LEU A 146 1.56 -0.04 -8.80
CA LEU A 146 0.95 1.14 -9.43
C LEU A 146 1.21 1.17 -10.95
N ILE A 147 2.46 0.95 -11.36
CA ILE A 147 2.85 0.90 -12.78
C ILE A 147 2.15 -0.29 -13.47
N GLY A 148 2.09 -1.45 -12.81
CA GLY A 148 1.35 -2.61 -13.28
C GLY A 148 -0.13 -2.30 -13.47
N GLY A 149 -0.74 -1.56 -12.53
CA GLY A 149 -2.12 -1.08 -12.65
C GLY A 149 -2.34 -0.18 -13.86
N LEU A 150 -1.42 0.76 -14.13
CA LEU A 150 -1.47 1.60 -15.33
C LEU A 150 -1.44 0.76 -16.61
N ALA A 151 -0.50 -0.18 -16.71
CA ALA A 151 -0.35 -1.05 -17.87
C ALA A 151 -1.57 -1.95 -18.07
N VAL A 152 -2.09 -2.54 -16.99
CA VAL A 152 -3.33 -3.34 -17.02
C VAL A 152 -4.51 -2.49 -17.47
N GLY A 153 -4.65 -1.29 -16.92
CA GLY A 153 -5.67 -0.32 -17.34
C GLY A 153 -5.58 -0.06 -18.84
N PHE A 154 -4.39 0.19 -19.39
CA PHE A 154 -4.22 0.48 -20.81
C PHE A 154 -4.58 -0.71 -21.71
N VAL A 155 -4.06 -1.90 -21.40
CA VAL A 155 -4.20 -3.10 -22.24
C VAL A 155 -5.62 -3.68 -22.17
N TYR A 156 -6.22 -3.72 -20.99
CA TYR A 156 -7.53 -4.38 -20.78
C TYR A 156 -8.71 -3.43 -20.90
N HIS A 157 -8.50 -2.11 -20.96
CA HIS A 157 -9.60 -1.15 -21.06
C HIS A 157 -10.57 -1.42 -22.21
N PRO A 158 -10.12 -1.71 -23.45
CA PRO A 158 -11.05 -1.98 -24.55
C PRO A 158 -12.00 -3.16 -24.22
N GLN A 159 -11.46 -4.23 -23.65
CA GLN A 159 -12.23 -5.43 -23.27
C GLN A 159 -13.24 -5.12 -22.15
N LEU A 160 -12.89 -4.23 -21.20
CA LEU A 160 -13.79 -3.78 -20.14
C LEU A 160 -14.94 -2.93 -20.68
N VAL A 161 -14.66 -2.06 -21.66
CA VAL A 161 -15.68 -1.25 -22.35
C VAL A 161 -16.65 -2.15 -23.12
N ASP A 162 -16.15 -3.20 -23.77
CA ASP A 162 -17.02 -4.13 -24.51
C ASP A 162 -17.87 -5.01 -23.59
N ARG A 163 -17.30 -5.48 -22.48
CA ARG A 163 -18.01 -6.34 -21.51
C ARG A 163 -19.04 -5.58 -20.68
N PHE A 164 -18.76 -4.32 -20.32
CA PHE A 164 -19.62 -3.50 -19.49
C PHE A 164 -19.88 -2.11 -20.11
N PRO A 165 -20.57 -2.03 -21.25
CA PRO A 165 -20.73 -0.76 -21.96
C PRO A 165 -21.60 0.23 -21.17
N GLY A 166 -22.61 -0.24 -20.43
CA GLY A 166 -23.51 0.62 -19.67
C GLY A 166 -22.81 1.43 -18.56
N THR A 167 -21.90 0.82 -17.82
CA THR A 167 -21.11 1.52 -16.79
C THR A 167 -20.14 2.52 -17.40
N HIS A 168 -19.54 2.19 -18.55
CA HIS A 168 -18.64 3.10 -19.26
C HIS A 168 -19.40 4.24 -19.94
N VAL A 169 -20.65 4.05 -20.36
CA VAL A 169 -21.53 5.13 -20.85
C VAL A 169 -22.01 6.04 -19.71
N ALA A 170 -22.05 5.55 -18.47
CA ALA A 170 -22.37 6.37 -17.31
C ALA A 170 -21.15 7.17 -16.82
N ALA A 171 -19.97 6.56 -16.84
CA ALA A 171 -18.71 7.18 -16.42
C ALA A 171 -18.09 8.06 -17.51
N PHE A 172 -18.30 7.72 -18.78
CA PHE A 172 -17.83 8.45 -19.96
C PHE A 172 -19.00 8.82 -20.87
N ASN A 173 -18.72 9.44 -22.02
CA ASN A 173 -19.75 9.73 -23.00
C ASN A 173 -20.10 8.48 -23.85
N LYS A 174 -21.33 8.42 -24.39
CA LYS A 174 -21.77 7.39 -25.35
C LYS A 174 -20.85 7.30 -26.57
N GLU A 175 -20.33 8.44 -27.03
CA GLU A 175 -19.46 8.48 -28.20
C GLU A 175 -18.11 7.79 -27.95
N TYR A 176 -17.55 7.96 -26.76
CA TYR A 176 -16.33 7.29 -26.34
C TYR A 176 -16.45 5.76 -26.43
N VAL A 177 -17.53 5.23 -25.86
CA VAL A 177 -17.78 3.78 -25.86
C VAL A 177 -17.98 3.24 -27.27
N LYS A 178 -18.60 4.02 -28.16
CA LYS A 178 -18.75 3.63 -29.57
C LYS A 178 -17.40 3.57 -30.29
N THR A 179 -16.53 4.56 -30.09
CA THR A 179 -15.20 4.59 -30.73
C THR A 179 -14.34 3.42 -30.27
N VAL A 180 -14.23 3.20 -28.95
CA VAL A 180 -13.41 2.09 -28.43
C VAL A 180 -13.92 0.73 -28.95
N ARG A 181 -15.25 0.54 -29.04
CA ARG A 181 -15.84 -0.70 -29.58
C ARG A 181 -15.71 -0.82 -31.10
N SER A 182 -15.67 0.29 -31.85
CA SER A 182 -15.39 0.23 -33.28
C SER A 182 -13.95 -0.20 -33.54
N ASP A 183 -13.00 0.31 -32.76
CA ASP A 183 -11.57 0.00 -32.93
C ASP A 183 -11.27 -1.47 -32.59
N LEU A 184 -12.00 -2.04 -31.61
CA LEU A 184 -11.96 -3.47 -31.29
C LEU A 184 -12.52 -4.39 -32.38
N ARG A 185 -13.47 -3.89 -33.18
CA ARG A 185 -14.17 -4.65 -34.21
C ARG A 185 -13.63 -4.40 -35.61
N ALA A 186 -12.78 -3.38 -35.78
CA ALA A 186 -12.03 -3.19 -37.00
C ALA A 186 -11.15 -4.43 -37.19
N PRO A 187 -11.29 -5.17 -38.31
CA PRO A 187 -10.38 -6.26 -38.60
C PRO A 187 -8.98 -5.65 -38.62
N THR A 188 -8.07 -6.21 -37.83
CA THR A 188 -6.64 -5.94 -37.95
C THR A 188 -6.25 -6.27 -39.39
N GLY A 189 -6.20 -5.25 -40.25
CA GLY A 189 -5.71 -5.32 -41.62
C GLY A 189 -4.20 -5.47 -41.64
#